data_AF-A0A4Q5YHJ8-F1
#
_entry.id   AF-A0A4Q5YHJ8-F1
#
_cell.length_a   1.000
_cell.length_b   1.000
_cell.length_c   1.000
_cell.angle_alpha   90.00
_cell.angle_beta   90.00
_cell.angle_gamma   90.00
#
_symmetry.space_group_name_H-M   'P 1'
#
loop_
_entity.id
_entity.type
_entity.pdbx_description
1 polymer ?
#
loop_
_entity_poly.entity_id
_entity_poly.type
_entity_poly.pdbx_seq_one_letter_code
_entity_poly.pdbx_strand_id
1 'polypeptide(L)'
;AIPFVGAWSQIKQNVTGYYGVGAAFERLDQEGRWPEVKKLYDHSLFFKTLIDNCEMAMKKCFFPLTAFLSTHAQYGEIWNMLHDEYQRTKKYIFLLTEREELMANHPVDQLSIQMRERIVLPLLTIQQYAITKVREHEDDGNNEALKTSYEKLVMRCSFGIINSGRNSA
;
A
#
# COMPACT_ATOMS: atom_id res chain seq x y z
N ALA A 1 3.77 3.36 -16.64
CA ALA A 1 4.21 3.50 -15.24
C ALA A 1 3.20 4.28 -14.38
N ILE A 2 2.90 5.54 -14.70
CA ILE A 2 2.03 6.44 -13.89
C ILE A 2 0.66 5.84 -13.52
N PRO A 3 -0.19 5.36 -14.46
CA PRO A 3 -1.51 4.84 -14.09
C PRO A 3 -1.44 3.57 -13.24
N PHE A 4 -0.42 2.73 -13.47
CA PHE A 4 -0.21 1.49 -12.73
C PHE A 4 0.14 1.76 -11.26
N VAL A 5 1.12 2.65 -10.99
CA VAL A 5 1.48 3.02 -9.61
C VAL A 5 0.30 3.71 -8.92
N GLY A 6 -0.38 4.62 -9.63
CA GLY A 6 -1.54 5.34 -9.09
C GLY A 6 -2.67 4.43 -8.64
N ALA A 7 -2.98 3.36 -9.39
CA ALA A 7 -4.02 2.40 -9.03
C ALA A 7 -3.73 1.70 -7.68
N TRP A 8 -2.49 1.24 -7.48
CA TRP A 8 -2.07 0.61 -6.21
C TRP A 8 -2.03 1.57 -5.03
N SER A 9 -1.70 2.85 -5.27
CA SER A 9 -1.80 3.88 -4.24
C SER A 9 -3.23 4.20 -3.85
N GLN A 10 -4.15 4.24 -4.82
CA GLN A 10 -5.58 4.49 -4.56
C GLN A 10 -6.20 3.43 -3.66
N ILE A 11 -5.82 2.16 -3.80
CA ILE A 11 -6.32 1.09 -2.92
C ILE A 11 -5.46 0.85 -1.67
N LYS A 12 -4.49 1.74 -1.41
CA LYS A 12 -3.59 1.69 -0.25
C LYS A 12 -2.81 0.39 -0.12
N GLN A 13 -2.43 -0.21 -1.25
CA GLN A 13 -1.57 -1.38 -1.24
C GLN A 13 -0.13 -1.04 -1.64
N ASN A 14 0.13 -0.02 -2.48
CA ASN A 14 1.49 0.40 -2.89
C ASN A 14 2.45 -0.73 -3.27
N VAL A 15 1.94 -1.80 -3.90
CA VAL A 15 2.67 -3.04 -4.23
C VAL A 15 4.01 -2.77 -4.92
N THR A 16 4.05 -1.76 -5.79
CA THR A 16 5.25 -1.40 -6.57
C THR A 16 6.44 -0.93 -5.73
N GLY A 17 6.24 -0.60 -4.46
CA GLY A 17 7.31 -0.11 -3.59
C GLY A 17 7.98 -1.18 -2.72
N TYR A 18 7.42 -2.39 -2.61
CA TYR A 18 7.94 -3.41 -1.69
C TYR A 18 7.85 -4.86 -2.18
N TYR A 19 7.00 -5.14 -3.18
CA TYR A 19 6.70 -6.52 -3.56
C TYR A 19 7.93 -7.22 -4.13
N GLY A 20 8.24 -8.41 -3.59
CA GLY A 20 9.40 -9.22 -3.94
C GLY A 20 10.60 -9.03 -3.02
N VAL A 21 10.65 -7.94 -2.23
CA VAL A 21 11.75 -7.69 -1.28
C VAL A 21 11.76 -8.76 -0.18
N GLY A 22 10.61 -9.08 0.38
CA GLY A 22 10.46 -10.08 1.43
C GLY A 22 10.83 -11.46 0.91
N ALA A 23 10.35 -11.83 -0.28
CA ALA A 23 10.71 -13.10 -0.91
C ALA A 23 12.22 -13.22 -1.20
N ALA A 24 12.85 -12.15 -1.70
CA ALA A 24 14.29 -12.15 -1.95
C ALA A 24 15.11 -12.28 -0.66
N PHE A 25 14.72 -11.56 0.39
CA PHE A 25 15.35 -11.64 1.70
C PHE A 25 15.17 -13.00 2.36
N GLU A 26 13.97 -13.57 2.30
CA GLU A 26 13.70 -14.92 2.79
C GLU A 26 14.57 -15.96 2.09
N ARG A 27 14.72 -15.85 0.76
CA ARG A 27 15.56 -16.76 0.00
C ARG A 27 17.02 -16.68 0.43
N LEU A 28 17.58 -15.48 0.58
CA LEU A 28 18.97 -15.28 1.00
C LEU A 28 19.21 -15.76 2.44
N ASP A 29 18.23 -15.57 3.32
CA ASP A 29 18.28 -16.06 4.69
C ASP A 29 18.30 -17.60 4.74
N GLN A 30 17.41 -18.26 3.99
CA GLN A 30 17.38 -19.73 3.87
C GLN A 30 18.66 -20.33 3.26
N GLU A 31 19.36 -19.58 2.40
CA GLU A 31 20.66 -19.96 1.85
C GLU A 31 21.83 -19.73 2.82
N GLY A 32 21.58 -19.20 4.02
CA GLY A 32 22.62 -18.85 5.01
C GLY A 32 23.39 -17.56 4.67
N ARG A 33 22.86 -16.75 3.75
CA ARG A 33 23.51 -15.54 3.21
C ARG A 33 22.98 -14.25 3.83
N TRP A 34 22.18 -14.33 4.89
CA TRP A 34 21.72 -13.17 5.65
C TRP A 34 22.85 -12.21 6.09
N PRO A 35 24.06 -12.68 6.51
CA PRO A 35 25.16 -11.79 6.84
C PRO A 35 25.59 -10.87 5.67
N GLU A 36 25.45 -11.31 4.42
CA GLU A 36 25.74 -10.49 3.24
C GLU A 36 24.75 -9.33 3.09
N VAL A 37 23.46 -9.59 3.37
CA VAL A 37 22.39 -8.57 3.34
C VAL A 37 22.64 -7.51 4.41
N LYS A 38 22.94 -7.94 5.65
CA LYS A 38 23.31 -7.02 6.75
C LYS A 38 24.53 -6.17 6.37
N LYS A 39 25.60 -6.81 5.87
CA LYS A 39 26.80 -6.10 5.41
C LYS A 39 26.48 -5.06 4.33
N LEU A 40 25.61 -5.39 3.37
CA LEU A 40 25.21 -4.46 2.32
C LEU A 40 24.43 -3.26 2.90
N TYR A 41 23.53 -3.49 3.85
CA TYR A 41 22.80 -2.43 4.55
C TYR A 41 23.70 -1.49 5.35
N ASP A 42 24.72 -2.02 6.02
CA ASP A 42 25.63 -1.23 6.85
C ASP A 42 26.62 -0.41 6.02
N HIS A 43 27.02 -0.90 4.84
CA HIS A 43 28.13 -0.32 4.07
C HIS A 43 27.73 0.32 2.74
N SER A 44 26.48 0.16 2.28
CA SER A 44 26.00 0.76 1.03
C SER A 44 24.88 1.74 1.28
N LEU A 45 25.19 3.04 1.14
CA LEU A 45 24.18 4.10 1.19
C LEU A 45 23.06 3.87 0.17
N PHE A 46 23.40 3.40 -1.02
CA PHE A 46 22.42 3.07 -2.06
C PHE A 46 21.42 2.02 -1.57
N PHE A 47 21.91 0.92 -1.01
CA PHE A 47 21.02 -0.15 -0.52
C PHE A 47 20.20 0.32 0.66
N LYS A 48 20.80 1.06 1.60
CA LYS A 48 20.07 1.67 2.73
C LYS A 48 18.93 2.56 2.24
N THR A 49 19.18 3.44 1.27
CA THR A 49 18.16 4.29 0.66
C THR A 49 17.08 3.49 -0.09
N LEU A 50 17.41 2.37 -0.72
CA LEU A 50 16.40 1.47 -1.29
C LEU A 50 15.49 0.90 -0.21
N ILE A 51 16.04 0.49 0.95
CA ILE A 51 15.24 0.02 2.08
C ILE A 51 14.41 1.13 2.70
N ASP A 52 14.95 2.34 2.87
CA ASP A 52 14.19 3.49 3.36
C ASP A 52 12.97 3.81 2.45
N ASN A 53 13.14 3.73 1.13
CA ASN A 53 12.04 3.90 0.17
C ASN A 53 11.00 2.77 0.25
N CYS A 54 11.46 1.53 0.46
CA CYS A 54 10.59 0.37 0.70
C CYS A 54 9.76 0.57 1.96
N GLU A 55 10.39 0.96 3.07
CA GLU A 55 9.72 1.29 4.34
C GLU A 55 8.67 2.39 4.16
N MET A 56 9.01 3.45 3.42
CA MET A 56 8.07 4.54 3.17
C MET A 56 6.86 4.10 2.34
N ALA A 57 7.05 3.27 1.32
CA ALA A 57 5.94 2.71 0.55
C ALA A 57 5.05 1.83 1.42
N MET A 58 5.65 0.97 2.25
CA MET A 58 4.94 0.09 3.17
C MET A 58 4.20 0.82 4.28
N LYS A 59 4.75 1.94 4.78
CA LYS A 59 4.09 2.79 5.80
C LYS A 59 2.80 3.41 5.27
N LYS A 60 2.74 3.66 3.97
CA LYS A 60 1.55 4.19 3.27
C LYS A 60 0.54 3.08 2.91
N CYS A 61 0.80 1.81 3.20
CA CYS A 61 -0.16 0.74 2.97
C CYS A 61 -1.23 0.67 4.08
N PHE A 62 -2.44 0.25 3.72
CA PHE A 62 -3.55 0.02 4.63
C PHE A 62 -4.46 -1.09 4.09
N PHE A 63 -4.03 -2.34 4.27
CA PHE A 63 -4.76 -3.54 3.85
C PHE A 63 -6.20 -3.65 4.37
N PRO A 64 -6.57 -3.17 5.58
CA PRO A 64 -7.96 -3.23 6.04
C PRO A 64 -8.97 -2.57 5.08
N LEU A 65 -8.58 -1.56 4.30
CA LEU A 65 -9.46 -0.92 3.30
C LEU A 65 -10.01 -1.90 2.27
N THR A 66 -9.25 -2.94 1.94
CA THR A 66 -9.58 -3.92 0.90
C THR A 66 -9.72 -5.35 1.44
N ALA A 67 -9.73 -5.54 2.76
CA ALA A 67 -9.72 -6.86 3.39
C ALA A 67 -10.94 -7.73 3.03
N PHE A 68 -12.07 -7.11 2.66
CA PHE A 68 -13.24 -7.83 2.15
C PHE A 68 -12.97 -8.60 0.84
N LEU A 69 -11.89 -8.26 0.11
CA LEU A 69 -11.48 -8.98 -1.09
C LEU A 69 -10.77 -10.29 -0.79
N SER A 70 -10.26 -10.51 0.43
CA SER A 70 -9.49 -11.71 0.81
C SER A 70 -10.23 -13.03 0.54
N THR A 71 -11.56 -13.02 0.64
CA THR A 71 -12.43 -14.18 0.38
C THR A 71 -13.20 -14.06 -0.95
N HIS A 72 -12.89 -13.08 -1.78
CA HIS A 72 -13.58 -12.88 -3.06
C HIS A 72 -13.16 -13.97 -4.05
N ALA A 73 -14.13 -14.61 -4.73
CA ALA A 73 -13.86 -15.74 -5.62
C ALA A 73 -12.82 -15.44 -6.72
N GLN A 74 -12.85 -14.23 -7.27
CA GLN A 74 -11.91 -13.80 -8.32
C GLN A 74 -10.64 -13.12 -7.80
N TYR A 75 -10.70 -12.41 -6.67
CA TYR A 75 -9.64 -11.49 -6.24
C TYR A 75 -8.95 -11.91 -4.94
N GLY A 76 -9.47 -12.91 -4.23
CA GLY A 76 -8.93 -13.38 -2.97
C GLY A 76 -7.51 -13.93 -3.10
N GLU A 77 -7.25 -14.73 -4.14
CA GLU A 77 -5.91 -15.30 -4.35
C GLU A 77 -4.83 -14.21 -4.48
N ILE A 78 -5.03 -13.24 -5.38
CA ILE A 78 -4.08 -12.14 -5.54
C ILE A 78 -4.01 -11.25 -4.30
N TRP A 79 -5.13 -10.96 -3.63
CA TRP A 79 -5.11 -10.16 -2.41
C TRP A 79 -4.29 -10.81 -1.30
N ASN A 80 -4.47 -12.12 -1.07
CA ASN A 80 -3.73 -12.86 -0.06
C ASN A 80 -2.24 -12.94 -0.40
N MET A 81 -1.90 -13.18 -1.67
CA MET A 81 -0.51 -13.15 -2.14
C MET A 81 0.19 -11.81 -1.83
N LEU A 82 -0.49 -10.69 -2.11
CA LEU A 82 0.04 -9.35 -1.85
C LEU A 82 0.17 -9.04 -0.35
N HIS A 83 -0.79 -9.51 0.45
CA HIS A 83 -0.79 -9.35 1.90
C HIS A 83 0.33 -10.17 2.54
N ASP A 84 0.50 -11.42 2.13
CA ASP A 84 1.54 -12.31 2.66
C ASP A 84 2.93 -11.80 2.34
N GLU A 85 3.15 -11.29 1.11
CA GLU A 85 4.41 -10.62 0.77
C GLU A 85 4.63 -9.35 1.60
N TYR A 86 3.58 -8.56 1.88
CA TYR A 86 3.72 -7.39 2.76
C TYR A 86 4.18 -7.78 4.16
N GLN A 87 3.57 -8.81 4.76
CA GLN A 87 3.96 -9.29 6.09
C GLN A 87 5.39 -9.87 6.08
N ARG A 88 5.75 -10.62 5.03
CA ARG A 88 7.10 -11.16 4.85
C ARG A 88 8.14 -10.06 4.74
N THR A 89 7.90 -9.06 3.89
CA THR A 89 8.79 -7.90 3.75
C THR A 89 8.93 -7.16 5.08
N LYS A 90 7.82 -6.96 5.80
CA LYS A 90 7.84 -6.25 7.09
C LYS A 90 8.71 -6.98 8.12
N LYS A 91 8.54 -8.30 8.23
CA LYS A 91 9.37 -9.17 9.08
C LYS A 91 10.85 -9.00 8.78
N TYR A 92 11.25 -9.09 7.51
CA TYR A 92 12.66 -9.01 7.13
C TYR A 92 13.24 -7.60 7.24
N ILE A 93 12.46 -6.56 7.00
CA ILE A 93 12.89 -5.17 7.27
C ILE A 93 13.18 -4.99 8.76
N PHE A 94 12.33 -5.48 9.65
CA PHE A 94 12.58 -5.37 11.09
C PHE A 94 13.81 -6.19 11.52
N LEU A 95 14.02 -7.36 10.92
CA LEU A 95 15.23 -8.15 11.14
C LEU A 95 16.51 -7.47 10.63
N LEU A 96 16.43 -6.75 9.51
CA LEU A 96 17.56 -6.07 8.88
C LEU A 96 17.92 -4.77 9.62
N THR A 97 16.90 -4.00 9.99
CA THR A 97 17.04 -2.66 10.58
C THR A 97 17.11 -2.66 12.09
N GLU A 98 16.76 -3.78 12.73
CA GLU A 98 16.69 -3.96 14.18
C GLU A 98 15.72 -2.96 14.84
N ARG A 99 14.60 -2.69 14.17
CA ARG A 99 13.53 -1.77 14.59
C ARG A 99 12.19 -2.49 14.69
N GLU A 100 11.28 -1.91 15.46
CA GLU A 100 9.92 -2.44 15.67
C GLU A 100 8.85 -1.67 14.88
N GLU A 101 9.21 -0.54 14.28
CA GLU A 101 8.31 0.27 13.47
C GLU A 101 8.96 0.73 12.17
N LEU A 102 8.19 0.68 11.09
CA LEU A 102 8.58 1.23 9.79
C LEU A 102 8.82 2.73 9.91
N MET A 103 9.92 3.18 9.32
CA MET A 103 10.40 4.56 9.31
C MET A 103 10.75 5.13 10.70
N ALA A 104 11.15 4.30 11.67
CA ALA A 104 11.51 4.79 13.01
C ALA A 104 12.72 5.77 13.01
N ASN A 105 13.57 5.74 11.97
CA ASN A 105 14.64 6.72 11.72
C ASN A 105 14.16 8.06 11.12
N HIS A 106 12.90 8.15 10.70
CA HIS A 106 12.30 9.33 10.07
C HIS A 106 11.02 9.77 10.80
N PRO A 107 11.08 10.11 12.11
CA PRO A 107 9.87 10.36 12.91
C PRO A 107 9.04 11.54 12.40
N VAL A 108 9.69 12.58 11.85
CA VAL A 108 8.99 13.74 11.26
C VAL A 108 8.18 13.33 10.03
N ASP A 109 8.77 12.54 9.12
CA ASP A 109 8.08 12.04 7.93
C ASP A 109 6.96 11.07 8.30
N GLN A 110 7.20 10.25 9.32
CA GLN A 110 6.22 9.31 9.86
C GLN A 110 4.98 10.03 10.40
N LEU A 111 5.17 11.07 11.22
CA LEU A 111 4.10 11.94 11.72
C LEU A 111 3.37 12.63 10.56
N SER A 112 4.12 13.14 9.59
CA SER A 112 3.59 13.80 8.40
C SER A 112 2.68 12.85 7.58
N ILE A 113 3.09 11.59 7.41
CA ILE A 113 2.26 10.56 6.77
C ILE A 113 0.99 10.33 7.60
N GLN A 114 1.12 10.06 8.90
CA GLN A 114 -0.02 9.77 9.77
C GLN A 114 -1.06 10.89 9.80
N MET A 115 -0.63 12.16 9.83
CA MET A 115 -1.55 13.29 9.80
C MET A 115 -2.36 13.33 8.50
N ARG A 116 -1.74 13.04 7.35
CA ARG A 116 -2.44 12.96 6.05
C ARG A 116 -3.40 11.78 5.99
N GLU A 117 -3.01 10.63 6.54
CA GLU A 117 -3.87 9.44 6.58
C GLU A 117 -5.20 9.69 7.28
N ARG A 118 -5.26 10.58 8.27
CA ARG A 118 -6.51 10.99 8.94
C ARG A 118 -7.51 11.66 8.00
N ILE A 119 -7.05 12.25 6.90
CA ILE A 119 -7.89 12.86 5.85
C ILE A 119 -8.15 11.86 4.72
N VAL A 120 -7.11 11.12 4.31
CA VAL A 120 -7.16 10.22 3.16
C VAL A 120 -8.03 8.97 3.41
N LEU A 121 -7.94 8.35 4.59
CA LEU A 121 -8.65 7.09 4.87
C LEU A 121 -10.19 7.22 4.86
N PRO A 122 -10.81 8.27 5.44
CA PRO A 122 -12.26 8.46 5.31
C PRO A 122 -12.70 8.65 3.86
N LEU A 123 -11.97 9.46 3.08
CA LEU A 123 -12.28 9.68 1.66
C LEU A 123 -12.18 8.40 0.84
N LEU A 124 -11.17 7.58 1.12
CA LEU A 124 -11.01 6.28 0.47
C LEU A 124 -12.10 5.29 0.83
N THR A 125 -12.54 5.29 2.09
CA THR A 125 -13.65 4.44 2.53
C THR A 125 -14.93 4.80 1.77
N ILE A 126 -15.24 6.10 1.68
CA ILE A 126 -16.40 6.60 0.92
C ILE A 126 -16.26 6.27 -0.57
N GLN A 127 -15.07 6.46 -1.14
CA GLN A 127 -14.78 6.13 -2.53
C GLN A 127 -14.98 4.63 -2.81
N GLN A 128 -14.44 3.75 -1.96
CA GLN A 128 -14.55 2.31 -2.13
C GLN A 128 -15.99 1.83 -2.05
N TYR A 129 -16.78 2.40 -1.13
CA TYR A 129 -18.22 2.18 -1.06
C TYR A 129 -18.91 2.59 -2.36
N ALA A 130 -18.63 3.79 -2.87
CA ALA A 130 -19.22 4.29 -4.11
C ALA A 130 -18.83 3.43 -5.33
N ILE A 131 -17.56 3.00 -5.45
CA ILE A 131 -17.12 2.07 -6.51
C ILE A 131 -17.88 0.75 -6.44
N THR A 132 -18.07 0.21 -5.22
CA THR A 132 -18.81 -1.04 -5.02
C THR A 132 -20.25 -0.88 -5.49
N LYS A 133 -20.91 0.22 -5.13
CA LYS A 133 -22.28 0.52 -5.57
C LYS A 133 -22.39 0.70 -7.09
N VAL A 134 -21.41 1.35 -7.74
CA VAL A 134 -21.40 1.47 -9.20
C VAL A 134 -21.37 0.09 -9.86
N ARG A 135 -20.53 -0.84 -9.37
CA ARG A 135 -20.43 -2.20 -9.91
C ARG A 135 -21.72 -3.00 -9.73
N GLU A 136 -22.31 -2.97 -8.53
CA GLU A 136 -23.59 -3.64 -8.26
C GLU A 136 -24.71 -3.13 -9.21
N HIS A 137 -24.76 -1.82 -9.48
CA HIS A 137 -25.75 -1.24 -10.40
C HIS A 137 -25.47 -1.52 -11.88
N GLU A 138 -24.22 -1.82 -12.26
CA GLU A 138 -23.90 -2.28 -13.63
C GLU A 138 -24.41 -3.69 -13.87
N ASP A 139 -24.33 -4.56 -12.86
CA ASP A 139 -24.79 -5.95 -12.94
C ASP A 139 -26.33 -6.04 -12.92
N ASP A 140 -27.01 -5.18 -12.16
CA ASP A 140 -28.48 -5.18 -12.00
C ASP A 140 -29.24 -4.45 -13.12
N GLY A 141 -28.53 -3.71 -13.99
CA GLY A 141 -29.12 -2.98 -15.13
C GLY A 141 -30.14 -1.89 -14.76
N ASN A 142 -30.22 -1.49 -13.48
CA ASN A 142 -31.31 -0.66 -12.96
C ASN A 142 -30.81 0.59 -12.20
N ASN A 143 -31.42 1.73 -12.53
CA ASN A 143 -31.28 3.07 -11.93
C ASN A 143 -30.01 3.89 -12.27
N GLU A 144 -29.99 4.41 -13.49
CA GLU A 144 -28.94 5.30 -14.05
C GLU A 144 -28.69 6.57 -13.22
N ALA A 145 -29.71 7.12 -12.56
CA ALA A 145 -29.59 8.34 -11.75
C ALA A 145 -28.79 8.10 -10.44
N LEU A 146 -29.02 6.96 -9.77
CA LEU A 146 -28.23 6.56 -8.60
C LEU A 146 -26.80 6.22 -8.97
N LYS A 147 -26.58 5.49 -10.07
CA LYS A 147 -25.23 5.20 -10.61
C LYS A 147 -24.44 6.49 -10.84
N THR A 148 -25.03 7.46 -11.54
CA THR A 148 -24.41 8.77 -11.80
C THR A 148 -24.02 9.50 -10.51
N SER A 149 -24.80 9.34 -9.44
CA SER A 149 -24.53 9.96 -8.14
C SER A 149 -23.32 9.33 -7.46
N TYR A 150 -23.18 8.00 -7.51
CA TYR A 150 -22.00 7.30 -7.01
C TYR A 150 -20.75 7.61 -7.83
N GLU A 151 -20.82 7.68 -9.16
CA GLU A 151 -19.69 8.08 -10.01
C GLU A 151 -19.17 9.48 -9.66
N LYS A 152 -20.08 10.43 -9.43
CA LYS A 152 -19.72 11.77 -8.94
C LYS A 152 -19.03 11.69 -7.58
N LEU A 153 -19.51 10.84 -6.67
CA LEU A 153 -18.89 10.65 -5.36
C LEU A 153 -17.48 10.07 -5.46
N VAL A 154 -17.26 9.08 -6.34
CA VAL A 154 -15.93 8.53 -6.66
C VAL A 154 -14.99 9.64 -7.12
N MET A 155 -15.43 10.47 -8.08
CA MET A 155 -14.63 11.56 -8.63
C MET A 155 -14.32 12.64 -7.58
N ARG A 156 -15.29 13.01 -6.74
CA ARG A 156 -15.07 14.01 -5.67
C ARG A 156 -14.09 13.52 -4.61
N CYS A 157 -14.18 12.25 -4.21
CA CYS A 157 -13.21 11.67 -3.29
C CYS A 157 -11.80 11.63 -3.89
N SER A 158 -11.67 11.27 -5.18
CA SER A 158 -10.38 11.28 -5.89
C SER A 158 -9.67 12.63 -5.80
N PHE A 159 -10.39 13.75 -5.95
CA PHE A 159 -9.78 15.08 -5.81
C PHE A 159 -9.25 15.34 -4.41
N GLY A 160 -10.01 14.99 -3.37
CA GLY A 160 -9.58 15.14 -1.98
C GLY A 160 -8.35 14.28 -1.66
N ILE A 161 -8.32 13.04 -2.14
CA ILE A 161 -7.19 12.10 -1.99
C ILE A 161 -5.96 12.64 -2.71
N ILE A 162 -6.10 13.06 -3.97
CA ILE A 162 -4.99 13.58 -4.79
C ILE A 162 -4.43 14.87 -4.18
N ASN A 163 -5.28 15.80 -3.73
CA ASN A 163 -4.82 17.06 -3.14
C ASN A 163 -4.11 16.82 -1.80
N SER A 164 -4.63 15.90 -0.98
CA SER A 164 -3.96 15.49 0.26
C SER A 164 -2.64 14.76 -0.03
N GLY A 165 -2.57 14.02 -1.15
CA GLY A 165 -1.39 13.28 -1.59
C GLY A 165 -0.34 14.12 -2.32
N ARG A 166 -0.70 15.21 -3.01
CA ARG A 166 0.23 16.08 -3.75
C ARG A 166 1.08 16.99 -2.85
N ASN A 167 0.59 17.36 -1.67
CA ASN A 167 1.38 18.10 -0.66
C ASN A 167 2.38 17.20 0.08
N SER A 168 2.91 16.17 -0.60
CA SER A 168 3.75 15.10 -0.04
C SER A 168 5.05 14.87 -0.81
N ALA A 169 5.37 15.74 -1.77
CA ALA A 169 6.64 15.77 -2.48
C ALA A 169 7.40 17.05 -2.09
#